data_AF-A0A917K1Q9-F1
#
_entry.id   AF-A0A917K1Q9-F1
#
_cell.length_a   1.000
_cell.length_b   1.000
_cell.length_c   1.000
_cell.angle_alpha   90.00
_cell.angle_beta   90.00
_cell.angle_gamma   90.00
#
_symmetry.space_group_name_H-M   'P 1'
#
loop_
_entity.id
_entity.type
_entity.pdbx_description
1 polymer ?
#
loop_
_entity_poly.entity_id
_entity_poly.type
_entity_poly.pdbx_seq_one_letter_code
_entity_poly.pdbx_strand_id
1 'polypeptide(L)'
;MTGYHAPPDAIVRCGSNVDRMTDAAKQIKAKATEAQVPELSWGLLGLATTYSSYRDLLDRFQQHLDEMAEGLTKAGADLTAAGKEYRETDESLADMLRRLFGSFTAGRGGGGSW
;
A
#
# COMPACT_ATOMS: atom_id res chain seq x y z
N MET A 1 9.89 -24.59 -17.40
CA MET A 1 8.98 -23.42 -17.45
C MET A 1 9.28 -22.57 -16.23
N THR A 2 9.87 -21.39 -16.43
CA THR A 2 10.02 -20.39 -15.36
C THR A 2 8.64 -19.82 -15.08
N GLY A 3 7.89 -20.47 -14.19
CA GLY A 3 6.62 -19.95 -13.72
C GLY A 3 6.83 -18.57 -13.09
N TYR A 4 5.90 -17.64 -13.34
CA TYR A 4 5.90 -16.36 -12.68
C TYR A 4 5.75 -16.58 -11.17
N HIS A 5 6.88 -16.55 -10.46
CA HIS A 5 6.89 -16.63 -9.00
C HIS A 5 6.71 -15.20 -8.49
N ALA A 6 5.48 -14.83 -8.16
CA ALA A 6 5.20 -13.57 -7.49
C ALA A 6 5.53 -13.75 -6.00
N PRO A 7 6.66 -13.23 -5.48
CA PRO A 7 7.07 -13.53 -4.11
C PRO A 7 6.13 -12.81 -3.15
N PRO A 8 5.39 -13.51 -2.26
CA PRO A 8 4.44 -12.88 -1.34
C PRO A 8 5.09 -11.76 -0.50
N ASP A 9 6.33 -12.00 -0.04
CA ASP A 9 7.09 -11.01 0.74
C ASP A 9 7.50 -9.77 -0.06
N ALA A 10 7.67 -9.89 -1.37
CA ALA A 10 7.97 -8.74 -2.23
C ALA A 10 6.73 -7.87 -2.42
N ILE A 11 5.55 -8.50 -2.54
CA ILE A 11 4.27 -7.80 -2.65
C ILE A 11 3.94 -7.07 -1.34
N VAL A 12 4.08 -7.74 -0.19
CA VAL A 12 3.87 -7.10 1.12
C VAL A 12 4.83 -5.93 1.32
N ARG A 13 6.12 -6.09 0.96
CA ARG A 13 7.10 -5.00 1.03
C ARG A 13 6.74 -3.83 0.12
N CYS A 14 6.18 -4.10 -1.06
CA CYS A 14 5.66 -3.07 -1.94
C CYS A 14 4.54 -2.28 -1.25
N GLY A 15 3.57 -2.98 -0.65
CA GLY A 15 2.51 -2.36 0.14
C GLY A 15 3.04 -1.42 1.24
N SER A 16 4.03 -1.88 2.02
CA SER A 16 4.66 -1.06 3.05
C SER A 16 5.46 0.14 2.51
N ASN A 17 6.01 0.05 1.28
CA ASN A 17 6.65 1.19 0.64
C ASN A 17 5.61 2.23 0.21
N VAL A 18 4.46 1.79 -0.29
CA VAL A 18 3.34 2.66 -0.67
C VAL A 18 2.77 3.37 0.56
N ASP A 19 2.63 2.68 1.70
CA ASP A 19 2.21 3.31 2.95
C ASP A 19 3.16 4.44 3.40
N ARG A 20 4.48 4.26 3.22
CA ARG A 20 5.44 5.35 3.50
C ARG A 20 5.25 6.56 2.58
N MET A 21 4.78 6.36 1.35
CA MET A 21 4.47 7.46 0.44
C MET A 21 3.22 8.22 0.90
N THR A 22 2.23 7.53 1.49
CA THR A 22 1.09 8.16 2.16
C THR A 22 1.54 9.12 3.26
N ASP A 23 2.47 8.68 4.11
CA ASP A 23 2.99 9.52 5.19
C ASP A 23 3.73 10.74 4.65
N ALA A 24 4.50 10.56 3.56
CA ALA A 24 5.15 11.68 2.88
C ALA A 24 4.13 12.70 2.32
N ALA A 25 3.04 12.24 1.70
CA ALA A 25 1.98 13.11 1.20
C ALA A 25 1.33 13.94 2.33
N LYS A 26 1.04 13.30 3.48
CA LYS A 26 0.52 13.97 4.69
C LYS A 26 1.50 15.02 5.23
N GLN A 27 2.79 14.71 5.26
CA GLN A 27 3.82 15.66 5.70
C GLN A 27 3.95 16.87 4.76
N ILE A 28 3.86 16.66 3.45
CA ILE A 28 3.86 17.75 2.47
C ILE A 28 2.64 18.65 2.69
N LYS A 29 1.47 18.06 2.93
CA LYS A 29 0.25 18.82 3.23
C LYS A 29 0.42 19.67 4.49
N ALA A 30 0.91 19.08 5.58
CA ALA A 30 1.15 19.80 6.82
C ALA A 30 2.09 21.02 6.61
N LYS A 31 3.20 20.82 5.90
CA LYS A 31 4.14 21.90 5.56
C LYS A 31 3.50 22.97 4.67
N ALA A 32 2.61 22.59 3.76
CA ALA A 32 1.90 23.53 2.91
C ALA A 32 0.89 24.39 3.71
N THR A 33 0.22 23.79 4.70
CA THR A 33 -0.64 24.51 5.64
C THR A 33 0.17 25.45 6.52
N GLU A 34 1.32 25.02 7.03
CA GLU A 34 2.23 25.85 7.83
C GLU A 34 2.81 27.03 7.03
N ALA A 35 3.09 26.82 5.75
CA ALA A 35 3.62 27.84 4.84
C ALA A 35 2.54 28.80 4.31
N GLN A 36 1.29 28.68 4.76
CA GLN A 36 0.21 29.54 4.31
C GLN A 36 0.49 31.00 4.70
N VAL A 37 0.42 31.90 3.70
CA VAL A 37 0.67 33.32 3.90
C VAL A 37 -0.61 33.98 4.45
N PRO A 38 -0.57 34.61 5.63
CA PRO A 38 -1.74 35.26 6.21
C PRO A 38 -2.26 36.40 5.33
N GLU A 39 -3.58 36.60 5.34
CA GLU A 39 -4.29 37.64 4.58
C GLU A 39 -3.63 39.04 4.70
N LEU A 40 -3.26 39.42 5.93
CA LEU A 40 -2.62 40.70 6.21
C LEU A 40 -1.34 40.95 5.40
N SER A 41 -0.61 39.89 5.05
CA SER A 41 0.68 39.97 4.34
C SER A 41 0.52 40.33 2.85
N TRP A 42 -0.70 40.28 2.31
CA TRP A 42 -0.98 40.56 0.90
C TRP A 42 -1.22 42.05 0.62
N GLY A 43 -1.58 42.83 1.65
CA GLY A 43 -1.96 44.24 1.51
C GLY A 43 -3.21 44.46 0.66
N LEU A 44 -3.73 45.70 0.62
CA LEU A 44 -5.00 46.02 -0.07
C LEU A 44 -5.02 45.61 -1.54
N LEU A 45 -3.94 45.86 -2.29
CA LEU A 45 -3.87 45.52 -3.70
C LEU A 45 -3.83 43.99 -3.91
N GLY A 46 -3.08 43.26 -3.09
CA GLY A 46 -3.01 41.81 -3.17
C GLY A 46 -4.36 41.16 -2.84
N LEU A 47 -5.06 41.66 -1.81
CA LEU A 47 -6.40 41.20 -1.45
C LEU A 47 -7.41 41.40 -2.58
N ALA A 48 -7.35 42.54 -3.26
CA ALA A 48 -8.26 42.86 -4.36
C ALA A 48 -7.99 42.10 -5.66
N THR A 49 -6.78 41.53 -5.84
CA THR A 49 -6.34 41.01 -7.15
C THR A 49 -5.94 39.55 -7.17
N THR A 50 -5.28 39.04 -6.12
CA THR A 50 -4.53 37.76 -6.19
C THR A 50 -4.78 36.84 -5.02
N TYR A 51 -5.19 37.35 -3.85
CA TYR A 51 -5.36 36.55 -2.64
C TYR A 51 -6.42 35.44 -2.78
N SER A 52 -7.56 35.73 -3.40
CA SER A 52 -8.62 34.73 -3.64
C SER A 52 -8.11 33.57 -4.51
N SER A 53 -7.42 33.89 -5.60
CA SER A 53 -6.80 32.90 -6.48
C SER A 53 -5.72 32.08 -5.75
N TYR A 54 -4.91 32.72 -4.92
CA TYR A 54 -3.93 32.03 -4.08
C TYR A 54 -4.60 31.01 -3.14
N ARG A 55 -5.63 31.45 -2.42
CA ARG A 55 -6.37 30.59 -1.49
C ARG A 55 -7.00 29.40 -2.21
N ASP A 56 -7.69 29.65 -3.33
CA ASP A 56 -8.34 28.59 -4.10
C ASP A 56 -7.32 27.58 -4.66
N LEU A 57 -6.13 28.04 -5.09
CA LEU A 57 -5.05 27.15 -5.52
C LEU A 57 -4.47 26.33 -4.37
N LEU A 58 -4.28 26.95 -3.20
CA LEU A 58 -3.79 26.27 -2.00
C LEU A 58 -4.79 25.21 -1.53
N ASP A 59 -6.09 25.52 -1.52
CA ASP A 59 -7.15 24.58 -1.15
C ASP A 59 -7.18 23.37 -2.11
N ARG A 60 -7.12 23.61 -3.42
CA ARG A 60 -7.03 22.53 -4.42
C ARG A 60 -5.78 21.68 -4.26
N PHE A 61 -4.65 22.31 -3.96
CA PHE A 61 -3.39 21.59 -3.72
C PHE A 61 -3.49 20.69 -2.49
N GLN A 62 -4.06 21.20 -1.38
CA GLN A 62 -4.29 20.40 -0.18
C GLN A 62 -5.27 19.25 -0.44
N GLN A 63 -6.34 19.49 -1.21
CA GLN A 63 -7.29 18.45 -1.60
C GLN A 63 -6.62 17.34 -2.42
N HIS A 64 -5.78 17.69 -3.40
CA HIS A 64 -5.05 16.69 -4.19
C HIS A 64 -4.07 15.86 -3.35
N LEU A 65 -3.48 16.44 -2.31
CA LEU A 65 -2.63 15.68 -1.37
C LEU A 65 -3.44 14.71 -0.51
N ASP A 66 -4.68 15.05 -0.13
CA ASP A 66 -5.59 14.14 0.56
C ASP A 66 -6.00 12.98 -0.35
N GLU A 67 -6.45 13.28 -1.57
CA GLU A 67 -6.83 12.28 -2.57
C GLU A 67 -5.65 11.32 -2.88
N MET A 68 -4.44 11.86 -2.98
CA MET A 68 -3.22 11.08 -3.15
C MET A 68 -2.95 10.17 -1.95
N ALA A 69 -3.06 10.69 -0.73
CA ALA A 69 -2.84 9.91 0.49
C ALA A 69 -3.88 8.77 0.63
N GLU A 70 -5.14 9.03 0.30
CA GLU A 70 -6.20 8.02 0.30
C GLU A 70 -5.94 6.94 -0.76
N GLY A 71 -5.62 7.34 -1.99
CA GLY A 71 -5.30 6.41 -3.07
C GLY A 71 -4.11 5.51 -2.77
N LEU A 72 -3.04 6.09 -2.20
CA LEU A 72 -1.86 5.33 -1.76
C LEU A 72 -2.20 4.38 -0.60
N THR A 73 -2.95 4.85 0.40
CA THR A 73 -3.40 3.98 1.52
C THR A 73 -4.17 2.77 1.01
N LYS A 74 -5.10 3.00 0.07
CA LYS A 74 -5.88 1.91 -0.53
C LYS A 74 -4.98 0.94 -1.30
N ALA A 75 -4.09 1.45 -2.14
CA ALA A 75 -3.14 0.62 -2.89
C ALA A 75 -2.21 -0.20 -1.97
N GLY A 76 -1.71 0.41 -0.88
CA GLY A 76 -0.88 -0.26 0.13
C GLY A 76 -1.63 -1.40 0.82
N ALA A 77 -2.89 -1.17 1.18
CA ALA A 77 -3.76 -2.18 1.77
C ALA A 77 -4.05 -3.34 0.79
N ASP A 78 -4.41 -3.03 -0.46
CA ASP A 78 -4.71 -4.03 -1.48
C ASP A 78 -3.48 -4.92 -1.78
N LEU A 79 -2.29 -4.31 -1.90
CA LEU A 79 -1.04 -5.05 -2.08
C LEU A 79 -0.73 -5.94 -0.87
N THR A 80 -0.89 -5.41 0.34
CA THR A 80 -0.64 -6.18 1.56
C THR A 80 -1.61 -7.36 1.68
N ALA A 81 -2.88 -7.17 1.33
CA ALA A 81 -3.88 -8.24 1.31
C ALA A 81 -3.52 -9.33 0.29
N ALA A 82 -3.20 -8.93 -0.95
CA ALA A 82 -2.80 -9.87 -1.99
C ALA A 82 -1.55 -10.67 -1.61
N GLY A 83 -0.56 -10.01 -1.00
CA GLY A 83 0.65 -10.68 -0.51
C GLY A 83 0.37 -11.69 0.61
N LYS A 84 -0.60 -11.42 1.49
CA LYS A 84 -1.03 -12.39 2.53
C LYS A 84 -1.75 -13.58 1.91
N GLU A 85 -2.69 -13.33 0.99
CA GLU A 85 -3.45 -14.38 0.30
C GLU A 85 -2.53 -15.35 -0.46
N TYR A 86 -1.49 -14.83 -1.13
CA TYR A 86 -0.52 -15.67 -1.81
C TYR A 86 0.27 -16.55 -0.83
N ARG A 87 0.68 -15.99 0.31
CA ARG A 87 1.38 -16.77 1.35
C ARG A 87 0.49 -17.88 1.92
N GLU A 88 -0.76 -17.56 2.26
CA GLU A 88 -1.71 -18.53 2.81
C GLU A 88 -2.01 -19.65 1.80
N THR A 89 -2.12 -19.32 0.52
CA THR A 89 -2.30 -20.30 -0.56
C THR A 89 -1.09 -21.22 -0.69
N ASP A 90 0.13 -20.67 -0.67
CA ASP A 90 1.37 -21.45 -0.74
C ASP A 90 1.52 -22.40 0.46
N GLU A 91 1.22 -21.92 1.67
CA GLU A 91 1.24 -22.72 2.90
C GLU A 91 0.21 -23.86 2.86
N SER A 92 -1.02 -23.56 2.43
CA SER A 92 -2.10 -24.55 2.27
C SER A 92 -1.75 -25.64 1.25
N LEU A 93 -1.18 -25.25 0.10
CA LEU A 93 -0.71 -26.19 -0.92
C LEU A 93 0.45 -27.06 -0.41
N ALA A 94 1.42 -26.46 0.28
CA ALA A 94 2.54 -27.20 0.87
C ALA A 94 2.06 -28.25 1.89
N ASP A 95 1.08 -27.90 2.72
CA ASP A 95 0.51 -28.82 3.71
C ASP A 95 -0.32 -29.92 3.08
N MET A 96 -1.11 -29.63 2.04
CA MET A 96 -1.81 -30.66 1.26
C MET A 96 -0.82 -31.64 0.61
N LEU A 97 0.26 -31.14 0.00
CA LEU A 97 1.30 -31.99 -0.59
C LEU A 97 1.99 -32.84 0.47
N ARG A 98 2.37 -32.28 1.62
CA ARG A 98 2.95 -33.05 2.74
C ARG A 98 2.05 -34.18 3.20
N ARG A 99 0.74 -33.93 3.32
CA ARG A 99 -0.24 -34.97 3.70
C ARG A 99 -0.33 -36.09 2.66
N LEU A 100 -0.33 -35.75 1.37
CA LEU A 100 -0.36 -36.74 0.28
C LEU A 100 0.92 -37.58 0.23
N PHE A 101 2.10 -36.97 0.36
CA PHE A 101 3.36 -37.72 0.39
C PHE A 101 3.53 -38.54 1.67
N GLY A 102 3.04 -38.05 2.81
CA GLY A 102 2.99 -38.79 4.07
C GLY A 102 2.07 -40.02 4.00
N SER A 103 0.90 -39.90 3.35
CA SER A 103 0.00 -41.05 3.17
C SER A 103 0.54 -42.05 2.14
N PHE A 104 1.21 -41.59 1.08
CA PHE A 104 1.81 -42.45 0.06
C PHE A 104 2.99 -43.28 0.60
N THR A 105 3.78 -42.71 1.50
CA THR A 105 4.89 -43.41 2.17
C THR A 105 4.40 -44.40 3.22
N ALA A 106 3.33 -44.07 3.96
CA ALA A 106 2.70 -45.00 4.91
C ALA A 106 2.04 -46.21 4.22
N GLY A 107 1.45 -46.04 3.03
CA GLY A 107 0.78 -47.11 2.28
C GLY A 107 1.71 -48.15 1.65
N ARG A 108 3.02 -47.85 1.49
CA ARG A 108 3.99 -48.74 0.84
C ARG A 108 4.81 -49.62 1.81
N GLY A 109 4.69 -49.40 3.11
CA GLY A 109 5.41 -50.15 4.15
C GLY A 109 4.66 -51.32 4.81
N GLY A 110 3.40 -51.58 4.42
CA GLY A 110 2.50 -52.50 5.13
C GLY A 110 2.15 -53.80 4.40
N GLY A 111 3.10 -54.42 3.68
CA GLY A 111 2.84 -55.64 2.91
C GLY A 111 4.02 -56.60 2.88
N GLY A 112 4.32 -57.26 3.99
CA GLY A 112 5.36 -58.28 4.03
C GLY A 112 5.52 -58.95 5.39
N SER A 113 4.61 -59.87 5.73
CA SER A 113 4.91 -61.10 6.49
C SER A 113 3.63 -61.90 6.72
N TRP A 114 3.39 -62.94 5.92
CA TRP A 114 2.80 -64.23 6.30
C TRP A 114 3.26 -65.26 5.27
#